data_AF-A0A090X7S5-F1
#
_entry.id   AF-A0A090X7S5-F1
#
_cell.length_a   1.000
_cell.length_b   1.000
_cell.length_c   1.000
_cell.angle_alpha   90.00
_cell.angle_beta   90.00
_cell.angle_gamma   90.00
#
_symmetry.space_group_name_H-M   'P 1'
#
loop_
_entity.id
_entity.type
_entity.pdbx_description
1 polymer ?
#
loop_
_entity_poly.entity_id
_entity_poly.type
_entity_poly.pdbx_seq_one_letter_code
_entity_poly.pdbx_strand_id
1 'polypeptide(L)'
;MFTGGVVCLAMSLLRTESDLWTLVMAVMSIMSFAGGCSITYQLASEIFPTVIRARSVLLLRLVGDIGGLLGAQVTSLAEHDKYLPILVMGAVSLMASLLLFFLPDTVNHPMPQTMEDGENLARGSVFFALGSVPALAKRTSKKPLHLYQLCEEGPPTCLGVPFV
;
A
#
# COMPACT_ATOMS: atom_id res chain seq x y z
N MET A 1 -3.65 10.87 -2.48
CA MET A 1 -4.58 10.34 -1.44
C MET A 1 -4.85 11.36 -0.34
N PHE A 2 -3.84 11.91 0.36
CA PHE A 2 -4.04 12.92 1.42
C PHE A 2 -4.92 14.11 0.98
N THR A 3 -4.57 14.77 -0.12
CA THR A 3 -5.34 15.91 -0.68
C THR A 3 -6.79 15.52 -1.01
N GLY A 4 -7.01 14.34 -1.62
CA GLY A 4 -8.34 13.82 -1.91
C GLY A 4 -9.16 13.55 -0.65
N GLY A 5 -8.56 13.02 0.41
CA GLY A 5 -9.21 12.81 1.71
C GLY A 5 -9.64 14.13 2.37
N VAL A 6 -8.78 15.16 2.32
CA VAL A 6 -9.13 16.50 2.81
C VAL A 6 -10.30 17.11 2.03
N VAL A 7 -10.30 16.98 0.70
CA VAL A 7 -11.40 17.47 -0.15
C VAL A 7 -12.72 16.74 0.15
N CYS A 8 -12.71 15.42 0.34
CA CYS A 8 -13.89 14.65 0.72
C CYS A 8 -14.45 15.04 2.10
N LEU A 9 -13.58 15.30 3.08
CA LEU A 9 -14.01 15.75 4.40
C LEU A 9 -14.56 17.18 4.36
N ALA A 10 -13.92 18.08 3.62
CA ALA A 10 -14.42 19.43 3.41
C ALA A 10 -15.82 19.41 2.77
N MET A 11 -16.03 18.53 1.79
CA MET A 11 -17.32 18.31 1.14
C MET A 11 -18.41 17.82 2.12
N SER A 12 -18.06 16.93 3.05
CA SER A 12 -18.98 16.44 4.09
C SER A 12 -19.37 17.54 5.09
N LEU A 13 -18.41 18.39 5.49
CA LEU A 13 -18.62 19.48 6.45
C LEU A 13 -19.37 20.67 5.86
N LEU A 14 -19.07 21.04 4.61
CA LEU A 14 -19.62 22.23 3.96
C LEU A 14 -21.03 22.03 3.40
N ARG A 15 -21.58 20.81 3.47
CA ARG A 15 -22.93 20.42 3.01
C ARG A 15 -23.40 21.26 1.81
N THR A 16 -22.62 21.17 0.73
CA THR A 16 -22.81 22.02 -0.44
C THR A 16 -24.07 21.61 -1.20
N GLU A 17 -25.00 22.55 -1.33
CA GLU A 17 -26.28 22.36 -2.04
C GLU A 17 -26.14 22.53 -3.57
N SER A 18 -25.01 23.05 -4.07
CA SER A 18 -24.80 23.31 -5.50
C SER A 18 -24.13 22.13 -6.22
N ASP A 19 -24.80 21.58 -7.23
CA ASP A 19 -24.36 20.38 -7.96
C ASP A 19 -23.00 20.53 -8.66
N LEU A 20 -22.71 21.69 -9.25
CA LEU A 20 -21.46 21.93 -9.99
C LEU A 20 -20.23 21.80 -9.07
N TRP A 21 -20.30 22.38 -7.87
CA TRP A 21 -19.19 22.35 -6.91
C TRP A 21 -18.98 20.94 -6.34
N THR A 22 -20.07 20.23 -6.06
CA THR A 22 -20.06 18.82 -5.65
C THR A 22 -19.35 17.94 -6.69
N LEU A 23 -19.65 18.15 -7.98
CA LEU A 23 -19.06 17.38 -9.07
C LEU A 23 -17.57 17.68 -9.25
N VAL A 24 -17.17 18.95 -9.24
CA VAL A 24 -15.76 19.36 -9.35
C VAL A 24 -14.93 18.77 -8.20
N MET A 25 -15.42 18.88 -6.96
CA MET A 25 -14.73 18.33 -5.79
C MET A 25 -14.65 16.79 -5.85
N ALA A 26 -15.72 16.12 -6.28
CA ALA A 26 -15.74 14.67 -6.46
C ALA A 26 -14.70 14.23 -7.50
N VAL A 27 -14.63 14.89 -8.66
CA VAL A 27 -13.64 14.55 -9.71
C VAL A 27 -12.22 14.80 -9.23
N MET A 28 -11.97 15.90 -8.51
CA MET A 28 -10.65 16.18 -7.93
C MET A 28 -10.22 15.10 -6.92
N SER A 29 -11.16 14.63 -6.09
CA SER A 29 -10.90 13.56 -5.13
C SER A 29 -10.63 12.20 -5.80
N ILE A 30 -11.41 11.83 -6.83
CA ILE A 30 -11.28 10.52 -7.48
C ILE A 30 -9.96 10.39 -8.23
N MET A 31 -9.52 11.46 -8.89
CA MET A 31 -8.21 11.52 -9.56
C MET A 31 -7.07 11.39 -8.53
N SER A 32 -7.19 12.07 -7.39
CA SER A 32 -6.21 12.00 -6.31
C SER A 32 -6.12 10.63 -5.65
N PHE A 33 -7.23 9.88 -5.61
CA PHE A 33 -7.28 8.51 -5.10
C PHE A 33 -6.72 7.52 -6.12
N ALA A 34 -7.17 7.59 -7.38
CA ALA A 34 -6.72 6.73 -8.46
C ALA A 34 -5.19 6.83 -8.68
N GLY A 35 -4.65 8.04 -8.74
CA GLY A 35 -3.20 8.25 -8.88
C GLY A 35 -2.42 7.72 -7.68
N GLY A 36 -2.92 7.94 -6.46
CA GLY A 36 -2.27 7.45 -5.24
C GLY A 36 -2.28 5.93 -5.10
N CYS A 37 -3.40 5.28 -5.43
CA CYS A 37 -3.48 3.83 -5.50
C CYS A 37 -2.48 3.29 -6.53
N SER A 38 -2.44 3.85 -7.75
CA SER A 38 -1.54 3.39 -8.80
C SER A 38 -0.08 3.42 -8.38
N ILE A 39 0.38 4.51 -7.74
CA ILE A 39 1.74 4.62 -7.21
C ILE A 39 2.00 3.58 -6.12
N THR A 40 1.06 3.40 -5.20
CA THR A 40 1.21 2.44 -4.08
C THR A 40 1.31 0.99 -4.57
N TYR A 41 0.50 0.61 -5.57
CA TYR A 41 0.58 -0.69 -6.21
C TYR A 41 1.91 -0.90 -6.95
N GLN A 42 2.43 0.14 -7.60
CA GLN A 42 3.73 0.10 -8.27
C GLN A 42 4.86 -0.10 -7.26
N LEU A 43 4.89 0.69 -6.18
CA LEU A 43 5.86 0.58 -5.10
C LEU A 43 5.82 -0.80 -4.42
N ALA A 44 4.63 -1.36 -4.21
CA ALA A 44 4.48 -2.71 -3.71
C ALA A 44 5.22 -3.72 -4.62
N SER A 45 5.08 -3.60 -5.95
CA SER A 45 5.74 -4.50 -6.89
C SER A 45 7.28 -4.39 -6.89
N GLU A 46 7.82 -3.24 -6.50
CA GLU A 46 9.26 -2.98 -6.42
C GLU A 46 9.87 -3.50 -5.11
N ILE A 47 9.13 -3.37 -4.01
CA ILE A 47 9.58 -3.82 -2.68
C ILE A 47 9.51 -5.35 -2.57
N PHE A 48 8.55 -6.00 -3.23
CA PHE A 48 8.43 -7.46 -3.16
C PHE A 48 9.39 -8.19 -4.12
N PRO A 49 10.29 -9.06 -3.60
CA PRO A 49 11.17 -9.87 -4.42
C PRO A 49 10.39 -10.90 -5.24
N THR A 50 10.94 -11.29 -6.40
CA THR A 50 10.27 -12.09 -7.44
C THR A 50 9.73 -13.44 -6.94
N VAL A 51 10.39 -14.08 -5.98
CA VAL A 51 9.97 -15.36 -5.36
C VAL A 51 8.65 -15.29 -4.60
N ILE A 52 8.30 -14.14 -4.01
CA ILE A 52 7.05 -13.97 -3.25
C ILE A 52 6.06 -13.00 -3.90
N ARG A 53 6.47 -12.34 -5.00
CA ARG A 53 5.67 -11.33 -5.69
C ARG A 53 4.27 -11.85 -6.06
N ALA A 54 4.18 -13.06 -6.64
CA ALA A 54 2.89 -13.66 -6.99
C ALA A 54 1.96 -13.85 -5.77
N ARG A 55 2.51 -14.28 -4.62
CA ARG A 55 1.73 -14.46 -3.38
C ARG A 55 1.29 -13.12 -2.80
N SER A 56 2.17 -12.11 -2.82
CA SER A 56 1.85 -10.77 -2.31
C SER A 56 0.71 -10.10 -3.09
N VAL A 57 0.68 -10.26 -4.41
CA VAL A 57 -0.39 -9.71 -5.25
C VAL A 57 -1.73 -10.38 -4.95
N LEU A 58 -1.75 -11.69 -4.69
CA LEU A 58 -2.96 -12.39 -4.26
C LEU A 58 -3.47 -11.88 -2.90
N LEU A 59 -2.57 -11.71 -1.92
CA LEU A 59 -2.95 -11.13 -0.62
C LEU A 59 -3.51 -9.71 -0.77
N LEU A 60 -2.86 -8.88 -1.58
CA LEU A 60 -3.29 -7.52 -1.85
C LEU A 60 -4.68 -7.49 -2.53
N ARG A 61 -4.96 -8.46 -3.41
CA ARG A 61 -6.28 -8.61 -4.01
C ARG A 61 -7.34 -8.96 -2.97
N LEU A 62 -7.08 -9.93 -2.09
CA LEU A 62 -8.01 -10.31 -1.03
C LEU A 62 -8.31 -9.14 -0.09
N VAL A 63 -7.29 -8.34 0.27
CA VAL A 63 -7.46 -7.13 1.08
C VAL A 63 -8.31 -6.09 0.33
N GLY A 64 -8.10 -5.92 -0.97
CA GLY A 64 -8.92 -5.06 -1.82
C GLY A 64 -10.39 -5.48 -1.85
N ASP A 65 -10.65 -6.78 -1.99
CA ASP A 65 -12.02 -7.32 -2.00
C ASP A 65 -12.70 -7.15 -0.62
N ILE A 66 -11.97 -7.32 0.49
CA ILE A 66 -12.47 -7.01 1.85
C ILE A 66 -12.83 -5.52 1.97
N GLY A 67 -11.99 -4.63 1.44
CA GLY A 67 -12.28 -3.19 1.36
C GLY A 67 -13.55 -2.88 0.56
N GLY A 68 -13.77 -3.61 -0.55
CA GLY A 68 -15.00 -3.51 -1.34
C GLY A 68 -16.25 -3.97 -0.57
N LEU A 69 -16.16 -5.07 0.18
CA LEU A 69 -17.25 -5.54 1.05
C LEU A 69 -17.58 -4.54 2.16
N LEU A 70 -16.56 -3.95 2.79
CA LEU A 70 -16.75 -2.85 3.74
C LEU A 70 -17.40 -1.63 3.08
N GLY A 71 -17.01 -1.30 1.86
CA GLY A 71 -17.63 -0.25 1.06
C GLY A 71 -19.12 -0.50 0.83
N ALA A 72 -19.51 -1.73 0.49
CA ALA A 72 -20.91 -2.11 0.32
C ALA A 72 -21.71 -1.95 1.62
N GLN A 73 -21.14 -2.35 2.77
CA GLN A 73 -21.77 -2.15 4.07
C GLN A 73 -21.97 -0.65 4.40
N VAL A 74 -20.99 0.19 4.08
CA VAL A 74 -21.09 1.64 4.25
C VAL A 74 -22.17 2.24 3.34
N THR A 75 -22.36 1.73 2.12
CA THR A 75 -23.42 2.20 1.23
C THR A 75 -24.82 1.81 1.71
N SER A 76 -25.00 0.66 2.35
CA SER A 76 -26.29 0.31 2.97
C SER A 76 -26.65 1.25 4.12
N LEU A 77 -25.66 1.76 4.85
CA LEU A 77 -25.90 2.73 5.92
C LEU A 77 -26.23 4.15 5.38
N ALA A 78 -25.88 4.43 4.12
CA ALA A 78 -26.17 5.69 3.44
C ALA A 78 -27.66 5.92 3.16
N GLU A 79 -28.48 4.87 3.23
CA GLU A 79 -29.95 4.98 3.12
C GLU A 79 -30.56 5.82 4.24
N HIS A 80 -29.88 5.90 5.40
CA HIS A 80 -30.33 6.70 6.54
C HIS A 80 -29.79 8.13 6.49
N ASP A 81 -28.51 8.31 6.15
CA ASP A 81 -27.86 9.62 6.02
C ASP A 81 -26.82 9.61 4.89
N LYS A 82 -27.06 10.45 3.88
CA LYS A 82 -26.22 10.58 2.67
C LYS A 82 -24.81 11.12 2.96
N TYR A 83 -24.60 11.81 4.08
CA TYR A 83 -23.32 12.44 4.41
C TYR A 83 -22.36 11.53 5.18
N LEU A 84 -22.92 10.55 5.88
CA LEU A 84 -22.21 9.55 6.70
C LEU A 84 -21.17 8.72 5.90
N PRO A 85 -21.49 8.16 4.71
CA PRO A 85 -20.52 7.37 3.95
C PRO A 85 -19.34 8.22 3.45
N ILE A 86 -19.59 9.48 3.07
CA ILE A 86 -18.55 10.40 2.56
C ILE A 86 -17.56 10.74 3.68
N LEU A 87 -18.08 10.96 4.89
CA LEU A 87 -17.26 11.24 6.08
C LEU A 87 -16.34 10.06 6.42
N VAL A 88 -16.90 8.84 6.46
CA VAL A 88 -16.15 7.61 6.79
C VAL A 88 -15.06 7.35 5.76
N MET A 89 -15.38 7.45 4.47
CA MET A 89 -14.40 7.24 3.41
C MET A 89 -13.27 8.28 3.44
N GLY A 90 -13.59 9.55 3.71
CA GLY A 90 -12.60 10.61 3.88
C GLY A 90 -11.67 10.36 5.07
N ALA A 91 -12.22 9.98 6.22
CA ALA A 91 -11.46 9.72 7.44
C ALA A 91 -10.51 8.52 7.28
N VAL A 92 -11.00 7.41 6.72
CA VAL A 92 -10.17 6.21 6.47
C VAL A 92 -9.04 6.52 5.49
N SER A 93 -9.30 7.33 4.45
CA SER A 93 -8.26 7.74 3.48
C SER A 93 -7.17 8.61 4.13
N LEU A 94 -7.54 9.51 5.03
CA LEU A 94 -6.57 10.32 5.78
C LEU A 94 -5.73 9.46 6.71
N MET A 95 -6.36 8.55 7.46
CA MET A 95 -5.64 7.62 8.33
C MET A 95 -4.64 6.76 7.55
N ALA A 96 -5.06 6.22 6.40
CA ALA A 96 -4.18 5.43 5.54
C ALA A 96 -3.01 6.26 4.99
N SER A 97 -3.26 7.48 4.54
CA SER A 97 -2.22 8.38 4.03
C SER A 97 -1.23 8.80 5.13
N LEU A 98 -1.72 8.99 6.36
CA LEU A 98 -0.87 9.32 7.51
C LEU A 98 0.02 8.14 7.88
N LEU A 99 -0.52 6.92 7.87
CA LEU A 99 0.25 5.69 8.07
C LEU A 99 1.35 5.53 7.01
N LEU A 100 1.02 5.83 5.75
CA LEU A 100 1.97 5.77 4.65
C LEU A 100 3.09 6.82 4.79
N PHE A 101 2.76 8.02 5.28
CA PHE A 101 3.76 9.07 5.57
C PHE A 101 4.67 8.71 6.74
N PHE A 102 4.17 7.93 7.70
CA PHE A 102 4.97 7.37 8.80
C PHE A 102 5.91 6.25 8.34
N LEU A 103 5.74 5.72 7.14
CA LEU A 103 6.69 4.77 6.57
C LEU A 103 7.91 5.57 6.10
N PRO A 104 9.07 5.46 6.78
CA PRO A 104 10.27 6.16 6.35
C PRO A 104 10.60 5.69 4.94
N ASP A 105 10.65 6.66 4.03
CA ASP A 105 10.93 6.44 2.62
C ASP A 105 12.19 5.58 2.49
N THR A 106 12.11 4.48 1.74
CA THR A 106 13.16 3.43 1.62
C THR A 106 14.40 3.90 0.84
N VAL A 107 14.52 5.20 0.62
CA VAL A 107 15.63 5.90 -0.03
C VAL A 107 16.83 5.87 0.90
N ASN A 108 17.70 4.86 0.76
CA ASN A 108 19.16 4.85 0.99
C ASN A 108 19.73 3.49 1.45
N HIS A 109 18.91 2.43 1.58
CA HIS A 109 19.45 1.09 1.85
C HIS A 109 19.48 0.24 0.56
N PRO A 110 20.59 -0.49 0.30
CA PRO A 110 20.62 -1.45 -0.80
C PRO A 110 19.49 -2.46 -0.60
N MET A 111 18.67 -2.66 -1.64
CA MET A 111 17.52 -3.57 -1.59
C MET A 111 18.01 -4.98 -1.24
N PRO A 112 17.53 -5.59 -0.15
CA PRO A 112 17.89 -6.96 0.21
C PRO A 112 17.47 -7.89 -0.92
N GLN A 113 18.44 -8.50 -1.60
CA GLN A 113 18.19 -9.38 -2.73
C GLN A 113 17.80 -10.80 -2.31
N THR A 114 17.92 -11.13 -1.01
CA THR A 114 17.61 -12.45 -0.45
C THR A 114 16.72 -12.33 0.79
N MET A 115 15.95 -13.38 1.08
CA MET A 115 15.03 -13.41 2.22
C MET A 115 15.77 -13.29 3.56
N GLU A 116 16.98 -13.89 3.64
CA GLU A 116 17.83 -13.86 4.84
C GLU A 116 18.31 -12.44 5.19
N ASP A 117 18.56 -11.60 4.19
CA ASP A 117 18.98 -10.20 4.40
C ASP A 117 17.81 -9.33 4.85
N GLY A 118 16.59 -9.64 4.38
CA GLY A 118 15.35 -9.05 4.88
C GLY A 118 15.06 -9.39 6.35
N GLU A 119 15.33 -10.62 6.78
CA GLU A 119 15.15 -11.04 8.18
C GLU A 119 16.16 -10.37 9.14
N ASN A 120 17.38 -10.14 8.69
CA ASN A 120 18.39 -9.43 9.47
C ASN A 120 18.09 -7.93 9.59
N LEU A 121 17.55 -7.31 8.54
CA LEU A 121 17.05 -5.94 8.58
C LEU A 121 15.88 -5.81 9.57
N ALA A 122 14.90 -6.72 9.50
CA ALA A 122 13.73 -6.72 10.38
C ALA A 122 14.06 -6.94 11.87
N ARG A 123 15.13 -7.68 12.20
CA ARG A 123 15.60 -7.82 13.60
C ARG A 123 16.29 -6.57 14.14
N GLY A 124 16.87 -5.74 13.26
CA GLY A 124 17.55 -4.50 13.65
C GLY A 124 16.61 -3.30 13.78
N SER A 125 15.54 -3.28 12.98
CA SER A 125 14.49 -2.25 13.04
C SER A 125 13.34 -2.73 13.91
N VAL A 126 13.51 -2.56 15.23
CA VAL A 126 12.39 -2.64 16.18
C VAL A 126 11.37 -1.60 15.77
N PHE A 127 10.39 -2.09 15.00
CA PHE A 127 9.05 -1.69 14.57
C PHE A 127 8.40 -0.39 15.12
N PHE A 128 8.99 0.34 16.07
CA PHE A 128 8.43 1.54 16.69
C PHE A 128 9.45 2.46 17.39
N ALA A 129 10.73 2.53 16.97
CA ALA A 129 11.66 3.51 17.57
C ALA A 129 11.36 4.95 17.10
N LEU A 130 10.37 5.58 17.75
CA LEU A 130 10.21 7.01 18.06
C LEU A 130 11.02 8.01 17.22
N GLY A 131 10.32 8.89 16.49
CA GLY A 131 10.39 10.36 16.61
C GLY A 131 11.72 11.13 16.55
N SER A 132 12.90 10.53 16.48
CA SER A 132 14.18 11.24 16.48
C SER A 132 15.34 10.29 16.13
N VAL A 133 15.98 10.58 15.00
CA VAL A 133 17.32 10.18 14.51
C VAL A 133 18.34 10.13 15.69
N PRO A 134 19.43 9.29 15.74
CA PRO A 134 20.34 9.00 14.62
C PRO A 134 21.12 7.65 14.59
N ALA A 135 21.89 7.52 13.49
CA ALA A 135 23.24 6.96 13.39
C ALA A 135 23.46 5.44 13.16
N LEU A 136 23.79 5.15 11.90
CA LEU A 136 25.09 4.58 11.47
C LEU A 136 25.70 3.50 12.37
N ALA A 137 25.42 2.23 12.08
CA ALA A 137 26.25 1.11 12.52
C ALA A 137 26.70 0.27 11.32
N LYS A 138 27.96 0.47 10.92
CA LYS A 138 28.75 -0.33 9.98
C LYS A 138 28.48 -1.83 10.12
N ARG A 139 28.30 -2.53 8.99
CA ARG A 139 29.00 -3.81 8.75
C ARG A 139 29.18 -4.09 7.26
N THR A 140 30.38 -3.79 6.81
CA THR A 140 31.02 -4.41 5.64
C THR A 140 30.90 -5.93 5.76
N SER A 141 30.30 -6.61 4.79
CA SER A 141 30.52 -8.06 4.62
C SER A 141 30.55 -8.43 3.14
N LYS A 142 31.75 -8.29 2.60
CA LYS A 142 32.26 -9.01 1.44
C LYS A 142 32.07 -10.52 1.67
N LYS A 143 31.32 -11.25 0.82
CA LYS A 143 31.56 -12.67 0.49
C LYS A 143 30.84 -13.09 -0.81
N PRO A 144 31.45 -14.02 -1.59
CA PRO A 144 31.32 -14.05 -3.04
C PRO A 144 30.11 -14.81 -3.57
N LEU A 145 29.56 -14.24 -4.63
CA LEU A 145 28.73 -14.81 -5.68
C LEU A 145 29.36 -16.10 -6.25
N HIS A 146 29.16 -17.27 -5.63
CA HIS A 146 29.61 -18.54 -6.24
C HIS A 146 28.92 -19.83 -5.75
N LEU A 147 27.75 -19.77 -5.10
CA LEU A 147 27.09 -20.96 -4.53
C LEU A 147 25.63 -21.18 -4.98
N TYR A 148 25.23 -20.69 -6.16
CA TYR A 148 23.86 -20.87 -6.68
C TYR A 148 23.72 -21.93 -7.79
N GLN A 149 24.79 -22.64 -8.16
CA GLN A 149 24.78 -23.61 -9.27
C GLN A 149 24.47 -25.08 -8.90
N LEU A 150 23.91 -25.38 -7.71
CA LEU A 150 23.74 -26.79 -7.28
C LEU A 150 22.31 -27.22 -6.94
N CYS A 151 21.27 -26.51 -7.39
CA CYS A 151 19.89 -26.99 -7.25
C CYS A 151 19.10 -26.94 -8.57
N GLU A 152 19.77 -27.34 -9.63
CA GLU A 152 19.17 -27.75 -10.91
C GLU A 152 19.48 -29.25 -11.03
N GLU A 153 18.52 -30.14 -10.70
CA GLU A 153 18.46 -31.54 -11.19
C GLU A 153 17.12 -32.22 -10.79
N GLY A 154 16.12 -32.23 -11.71
CA GLY A 154 15.08 -33.28 -11.81
C GLY A 154 13.57 -32.89 -11.70
N PRO A 155 12.63 -33.50 -12.48
CA PRO A 155 11.86 -32.79 -13.54
C PRO A 155 10.31 -33.01 -13.52
N PRO A 156 9.54 -32.87 -14.63
CA PRO A 156 8.71 -31.71 -15.00
C PRO A 156 7.18 -31.97 -15.01
N THR A 157 6.35 -31.03 -14.58
CA THR A 157 4.94 -30.99 -15.01
C THR A 157 4.44 -29.54 -15.11
N CYS A 158 4.40 -29.06 -16.35
CA CYS A 158 3.56 -27.98 -16.79
C CYS A 158 2.09 -28.39 -16.61
N LEU A 159 1.29 -27.64 -15.84
CA LEU A 159 -0.14 -27.54 -16.13
C LEU A 159 -0.63 -26.15 -15.72
N GLY A 160 -1.17 -25.45 -16.72
CA GLY A 160 -1.46 -24.03 -16.68
C GLY A 160 -2.56 -23.64 -15.71
N VAL A 161 -2.48 -22.38 -15.31
CA VAL A 161 -3.65 -21.64 -14.84
C VAL A 161 -3.67 -20.33 -15.63
N PRO A 162 -4.75 -20.04 -16.38
CA PRO A 162 -4.83 -18.87 -17.24
C PRO A 162 -4.90 -17.61 -16.40
N PHE A 163 -4.10 -16.63 -16.79
CA PHE A 163 -4.12 -15.26 -16.30
C PHE A 163 -5.07 -14.46 -17.18
N VAL A 164 -6.31 -14.26 -16.71
CA VAL A 164 -7.22 -13.18 -17.12
C VAL A 164 -7.98 -12.71 -15.89
#